data_AF-A0A4Q7E6T1-F1
#
_entry.id   AF-A0A4Q7E6T1-F1
#
_cell.length_a   1.000
_cell.length_b   1.000
_cell.length_c   1.000
_cell.angle_alpha   90.00
_cell.angle_beta   90.00
_cell.angle_gamma   90.00
#
_symmetry.space_group_name_H-M   'P 1'
#
loop_
_entity.id
_entity.type
_entity.pdbx_description
1 polymer ?
#
loop_
_entity_poly.entity_id
_entity_poly.type
_entity_poly.pdbx_seq_one_letter_code
_entity_poly.pdbx_strand_id
1 'polypeptide(L)'
;MYITKEEVFTLAQQFKAEDRKITVSTIRTALGNRGSFSTISNHLREWRKEEREKSNNVSDEEIPAPIREVGSQMVRAVWKAASDWAQKEIRAIKRLAAEQTKESEEEVKEALQELESLQAKNATLESELSTIRSERDQLTQEAYSHSQVLEQIRGELEGAKSRWAELEKQVHTLSERVVQETARAATAEAQLSRVEKDLDRERSRSQDLSEKLTKEAREAAMYREKVAQLKK
;
A
#
# COMPACT_ATOMS: atom_id res chain seq x y z
N MET A 1 31.58 -57.17 -79.35
CA MET A 1 31.47 -56.05 -80.30
C MET A 1 32.25 -54.88 -79.71
N TYR A 2 33.27 -54.37 -80.41
CA TYR A 2 34.18 -53.33 -79.91
C TYR A 2 33.51 -51.95 -80.06
N ILE A 3 33.67 -51.07 -79.05
CA ILE A 3 33.29 -49.65 -79.14
C ILE A 3 34.45 -48.89 -79.78
N THR A 4 34.17 -47.98 -80.70
CA THR A 4 35.20 -47.15 -81.32
C THR A 4 35.40 -45.82 -80.60
N LYS A 5 36.57 -45.20 -80.79
CA LYS A 5 36.90 -43.89 -80.25
C LYS A 5 35.92 -42.82 -80.75
N GLU A 6 35.53 -42.88 -82.03
CA GLU A 6 34.62 -41.88 -82.62
C GLU A 6 33.25 -41.88 -81.94
N GLU A 7 32.68 -43.07 -81.67
CA GLU A 7 31.36 -43.20 -81.04
C GLU A 7 31.30 -42.51 -79.66
N VAL A 8 32.36 -42.66 -78.85
CA VAL A 8 32.47 -42.03 -77.53
C VAL A 8 32.65 -40.52 -77.65
N PHE A 9 33.44 -40.06 -78.62
CA PHE A 9 33.71 -38.64 -78.85
C PHE A 9 32.47 -37.89 -79.33
N THR A 10 31.72 -38.45 -80.27
CA THR A 10 30.49 -37.84 -80.80
C THR A 10 29.44 -37.69 -79.70
N LEU A 11 29.25 -38.72 -78.86
CA LEU A 11 28.32 -38.64 -77.73
C LEU A 11 28.79 -37.66 -76.65
N ALA A 12 30.08 -37.60 -76.36
CA ALA A 12 30.62 -36.63 -75.42
C ALA A 12 30.41 -35.19 -75.92
N GLN A 13 30.62 -34.94 -77.22
CA GLN A 13 30.39 -33.64 -77.84
C GLN A 13 28.90 -33.26 -77.84
N GLN A 14 28.01 -34.22 -78.13
CA GLN A 14 26.57 -34.00 -78.05
C GLN A 14 26.14 -33.65 -76.61
N PHE A 15 26.61 -34.38 -75.61
CA PHE A 15 26.28 -34.09 -74.21
C PHE A 15 26.83 -32.75 -73.74
N LYS A 16 27.98 -32.31 -74.28
CA LYS A 16 28.50 -30.96 -74.04
C LYS A 16 27.57 -29.88 -74.61
N ALA A 17 27.05 -30.08 -75.82
CA ALA A 17 26.12 -29.15 -76.45
C ALA A 17 24.76 -29.07 -75.72
N GLU A 18 24.34 -30.17 -75.10
CA GLU A 18 23.11 -30.28 -74.31
C GLU A 18 23.27 -29.87 -72.82
N ASP A 19 24.45 -29.40 -72.40
CA ASP A 19 24.83 -29.12 -71.00
C ASP A 19 24.55 -30.29 -70.02
N ARG A 20 24.77 -31.51 -70.50
CA ARG A 20 24.53 -32.75 -69.75
C ARG A 20 25.81 -33.28 -69.11
N LYS A 21 25.66 -33.96 -67.97
CA LYS A 21 26.77 -34.60 -67.26
C LYS A 21 27.42 -35.70 -68.11
N ILE A 22 28.65 -35.44 -68.55
CA ILE A 22 29.49 -36.35 -69.34
C ILE A 22 30.22 -37.34 -68.42
N THR A 23 29.57 -38.46 -68.09
CA THR A 23 30.15 -39.54 -67.28
C THR A 23 30.26 -40.84 -68.08
N VAL A 24 31.16 -41.74 -67.67
CA VAL A 24 31.33 -43.06 -68.29
C VAL A 24 30.01 -43.85 -68.28
N SER A 25 29.22 -43.70 -67.22
CA SER A 25 27.91 -44.33 -67.09
C SER A 25 26.89 -43.76 -68.07
N THR A 26 26.77 -42.44 -68.18
CA THR A 26 25.79 -41.81 -69.08
C THR A 26 26.10 -42.08 -70.56
N ILE A 27 27.38 -42.09 -70.93
CA ILE A 27 27.81 -42.46 -72.29
C ILE A 27 27.56 -43.93 -72.57
N ARG A 28 27.86 -44.82 -71.61
CA ARG A 28 27.59 -46.25 -71.76
C ARG A 28 26.09 -46.55 -71.94
N THR A 29 25.23 -45.84 -71.20
CA THR A 29 23.78 -45.96 -71.35
C THR A 29 23.31 -45.49 -72.74
N ALA A 30 23.83 -44.36 -73.23
CA ALA A 30 23.52 -43.87 -74.57
C ALA A 30 24.01 -44.80 -75.70
N LEU A 31 25.08 -45.58 -75.46
CA LEU A 31 25.59 -46.61 -76.37
C LEU A 31 24.85 -47.96 -76.29
N GLY A 32 23.79 -48.05 -75.48
CA GLY A 32 22.99 -49.26 -75.29
C GLY A 32 23.64 -50.29 -74.36
N ASN A 33 24.37 -49.84 -73.33
CA ASN A 33 25.09 -50.66 -72.34
C ASN A 33 26.24 -51.54 -72.89
N ARG A 34 26.62 -51.32 -74.13
CA ARG A 34 27.72 -52.03 -74.80
C ARG A 34 29.07 -51.57 -74.26
N GLY A 35 30.07 -52.43 -74.41
CA GLY A 35 31.49 -52.21 -74.10
C GLY A 35 31.88 -52.04 -72.62
N SER A 36 33.18 -52.13 -72.38
CA SER A 36 33.78 -52.13 -71.04
C SER A 36 33.96 -50.71 -70.51
N PHE A 37 33.71 -50.51 -69.21
CA PHE A 37 33.91 -49.23 -68.52
C PHE A 37 35.34 -48.67 -68.67
N SER A 38 36.36 -49.55 -68.73
CA SER A 38 37.76 -49.17 -68.92
C SER A 38 38.03 -48.56 -70.31
N THR A 39 37.46 -49.15 -71.37
CA THR A 39 37.61 -48.68 -72.75
C THR A 39 36.93 -47.31 -72.93
N ILE A 40 35.69 -47.15 -72.45
CA ILE A 40 34.97 -45.87 -72.51
C ILE A 40 35.68 -44.81 -71.67
N SER A 41 36.21 -45.18 -70.49
CA SER A 41 37.00 -44.27 -69.66
C SER A 41 38.28 -43.78 -70.33
N ASN A 42 38.96 -44.62 -71.12
CA ASN A 42 40.18 -44.23 -71.83
C ASN A 42 39.85 -43.22 -72.94
N HIS A 43 38.84 -43.51 -73.77
CA HIS A 43 38.41 -42.59 -74.82
C HIS A 43 37.85 -41.28 -74.25
N LEU A 44 37.11 -41.31 -73.13
CA LEU A 44 36.66 -40.07 -72.47
C LEU A 44 37.81 -39.23 -71.91
N ARG A 45 38.88 -39.87 -71.43
CA ARG A 45 40.07 -39.17 -70.95
C ARG A 45 40.80 -38.50 -72.11
N GLU A 46 40.92 -39.17 -73.25
CA GLU A 46 41.46 -38.59 -74.49
C GLU A 46 40.60 -37.42 -74.98
N TRP A 47 39.28 -37.56 -75.00
CA TRP A 47 38.37 -36.47 -75.41
C TRP A 47 38.51 -35.25 -74.50
N ARG A 48 38.54 -35.44 -73.17
CA ARG A 48 38.73 -34.32 -72.22
C ARG A 48 40.10 -33.64 -72.40
N LYS A 49 41.12 -34.40 -72.78
CA LYS A 49 42.45 -33.86 -73.08
C LYS A 49 42.42 -33.02 -74.35
N GLU A 50 41.84 -33.56 -75.44
CA GLU A 50 41.70 -32.85 -76.72
C GLU A 50 40.80 -31.61 -76.59
N GLU A 51 39.73 -31.65 -75.78
CA GLU A 51 38.89 -30.49 -75.50
C GLU A 51 39.60 -29.42 -74.69
N ARG A 52 40.44 -29.82 -73.73
CA ARG A 52 41.26 -28.87 -72.95
C ARG A 52 42.31 -28.22 -73.84
N GLU A 53 42.94 -28.99 -74.72
CA GLU A 53 43.91 -28.50 -75.71
C GLU A 53 43.24 -27.56 -76.71
N LYS A 54 42.05 -27.92 -77.23
CA LYS A 54 41.24 -27.04 -78.10
C LYS A 54 40.80 -25.76 -77.37
N SER A 55 40.33 -25.85 -76.11
CA SER A 55 39.93 -24.67 -75.35
C SER A 55 41.11 -23.76 -75.04
N ASN A 56 42.29 -24.32 -74.75
CA ASN A 56 43.51 -23.54 -74.54
C ASN A 56 43.96 -22.82 -75.83
N ASN A 57 43.78 -23.46 -76.99
CA ASN A 57 44.21 -22.92 -78.28
C ASN A 57 43.26 -21.83 -78.82
N VAL A 58 41.98 -21.86 -78.43
CA VAL A 58 40.99 -20.80 -78.74
C VAL A 58 41.17 -19.57 -77.84
N SER A 59 41.85 -19.70 -76.69
CA SER A 59 42.11 -18.61 -75.75
C SER A 59 43.39 -17.80 -76.01
N ASP A 60 44.16 -18.12 -77.06
CA ASP A 60 45.43 -17.45 -77.39
C ASP A 60 45.31 -16.42 -78.53
N GLU A 61 44.09 -16.07 -78.96
CA GLU A 61 43.88 -14.90 -79.82
C GLU A 61 44.05 -13.65 -78.95
N GLU A 62 45.30 -13.20 -78.80
CA GLU A 62 45.68 -12.06 -77.99
C GLU A 62 44.86 -10.83 -78.41
N ILE A 63 43.89 -10.45 -77.57
CA ILE A 63 43.19 -9.17 -77.70
C ILE A 63 44.25 -8.08 -77.92
N PRO A 64 44.20 -7.33 -79.03
CA PRO A 64 45.22 -6.34 -79.37
C PRO A 64 45.48 -5.40 -78.20
N ALA A 65 46.76 -5.16 -77.89
CA ALA A 65 47.19 -4.33 -76.76
C ALA A 65 46.44 -2.99 -76.61
N PRO A 66 46.09 -2.25 -77.69
CA PRO A 66 45.30 -1.02 -77.56
C PRO A 66 43.91 -1.24 -76.96
N ILE A 67 43.23 -2.33 -77.32
CA ILE A 67 41.87 -2.66 -76.85
C ILE A 67 41.92 -3.12 -75.39
N ARG A 68 42.96 -3.88 -75.01
CA ARG A 68 43.19 -4.32 -73.63
C ARG A 68 43.42 -3.16 -72.68
N GLU A 69 44.22 -2.17 -73.09
CA GLU A 69 44.50 -0.99 -72.27
C GLU A 69 43.23 -0.16 -72.06
N VAL A 70 42.48 0.13 -73.13
CA VAL A 70 41.19 0.84 -73.06
C VAL A 70 40.17 0.09 -72.20
N GLY A 71 40.06 -1.23 -72.37
CA GLY A 71 39.18 -2.07 -71.54
C GLY A 71 39.55 -2.05 -70.06
N SER A 72 40.84 -2.13 -69.74
CA SER A 72 41.32 -2.05 -68.36
C SER A 72 41.06 -0.68 -67.73
N GLN A 73 41.19 0.41 -68.50
CA GLN A 73 40.86 1.77 -68.06
C GLN A 73 39.37 1.91 -67.79
N MET A 74 38.52 1.34 -68.65
CA MET A 74 37.07 1.37 -68.48
C MET A 74 36.63 0.58 -67.24
N VAL A 75 37.20 -0.61 -67.00
CA VAL A 75 36.95 -1.39 -65.76
C VAL A 75 37.39 -0.63 -64.52
N ARG A 76 38.58 0.00 -64.53
CA ARG A 76 39.04 0.84 -63.42
C ARG A 76 38.12 2.04 -63.16
N ALA A 77 37.62 2.68 -64.22
CA ALA A 77 36.70 3.80 -64.12
C ALA A 77 35.34 3.38 -63.54
N VAL A 78 34.77 2.26 -64.02
CA VAL A 78 33.51 1.70 -63.50
C VAL A 78 33.69 1.26 -62.04
N TRP A 79 34.78 0.59 -61.70
CA TRP A 79 35.09 0.20 -60.32
C TRP A 79 35.22 1.41 -59.40
N LYS A 80 35.95 2.44 -59.83
CA LYS A 80 36.10 3.69 -59.08
C LYS A 80 34.74 4.36 -58.86
N ALA A 81 33.93 4.50 -59.90
CA ALA A 81 32.60 5.11 -59.79
C ALA A 81 31.67 4.30 -58.86
N ALA A 82 31.67 2.97 -58.98
CA ALA A 82 30.88 2.09 -58.11
C ALA A 82 31.36 2.15 -56.65
N SER A 83 32.68 2.15 -56.42
CA SER A 83 33.27 2.28 -55.09
C SER A 83 32.99 3.65 -54.47
N ASP A 84 33.11 4.74 -55.24
CA ASP A 84 32.81 6.10 -54.76
C ASP A 84 31.33 6.23 -54.39
N TRP A 85 30.43 5.66 -55.20
CA TRP A 85 29.00 5.61 -54.90
C TRP A 85 28.70 4.77 -53.65
N ALA A 86 29.25 3.55 -53.55
CA ALA A 86 29.07 2.68 -52.39
C ALA A 86 29.62 3.33 -51.10
N GLN A 87 30.79 3.98 -51.17
CA GLN A 87 31.34 4.70 -50.03
C GLN A 87 30.48 5.90 -49.63
N LYS A 88 29.89 6.62 -50.59
CA LYS A 88 28.95 7.72 -50.31
C LYS A 88 27.71 7.20 -49.60
N GLU A 89 27.14 6.10 -50.08
CA GLU A 89 25.95 5.47 -49.49
C GLU A 89 26.24 4.95 -48.08
N ILE A 90 27.37 4.26 -47.88
CA ILE A 90 27.79 3.80 -46.55
C ILE A 90 27.96 4.97 -45.58
N ARG A 91 28.54 6.10 -46.02
CA ARG A 91 28.67 7.29 -45.16
C ARG A 91 27.31 7.90 -44.85
N ALA A 92 26.38 7.92 -45.79
CA ALA A 92 25.01 8.41 -45.57
C ALA A 92 24.27 7.55 -44.55
N ILE A 93 24.30 6.21 -44.73
CA ILE A 93 23.69 5.26 -43.80
C ILE A 93 24.31 5.38 -42.40
N LYS A 94 25.64 5.47 -42.29
CA LYS A 94 26.32 5.64 -40.99
C LYS A 94 25.92 6.94 -40.29
N ARG A 95 25.75 8.04 -41.04
CA ARG A 95 25.28 9.31 -40.46
C ARG A 95 23.85 9.19 -39.97
N LEU A 96 22.95 8.65 -40.78
CA LEU A 96 21.55 8.45 -40.38
C LEU A 96 21.43 7.52 -39.16
N ALA A 97 22.18 6.42 -39.13
CA ALA A 97 22.20 5.51 -37.99
C ALA A 97 22.76 6.19 -36.72
N ALA A 98 23.83 6.99 -36.86
CA ALA A 98 24.38 7.74 -35.74
C ALA A 98 23.40 8.82 -35.23
N GLU A 99 22.71 9.51 -36.13
CA GLU A 99 21.68 10.51 -35.78
C GLU A 99 20.52 9.84 -35.03
N GLN A 100 19.98 8.73 -35.55
CA GLN A 100 18.92 7.96 -34.89
C GLN A 100 19.35 7.40 -33.54
N THR A 101 20.59 6.92 -33.42
CA THR A 101 21.11 6.44 -32.14
C THR A 101 21.17 7.58 -31.13
N LYS A 102 21.67 8.75 -31.55
CA LYS A 102 21.74 9.94 -30.71
C LYS A 102 20.36 10.43 -30.28
N GLU A 103 19.39 10.49 -31.21
CA GLU A 103 18.01 10.86 -30.91
C GLU A 103 17.38 9.88 -29.90
N SER A 104 17.53 8.58 -30.12
CA SER A 104 17.02 7.57 -29.17
C SER A 104 17.71 7.62 -27.81
N GLU A 105 19.00 7.94 -27.74
CA GLU A 105 19.74 8.10 -26.49
C GLU A 105 19.26 9.34 -25.73
N GLU A 106 18.95 10.43 -26.44
CA GLU A 106 18.37 11.65 -25.86
C GLU A 106 16.95 11.37 -25.31
N GLU A 107 16.09 10.70 -26.07
CA GLU A 107 14.75 10.30 -25.62
C GLU A 107 14.80 9.38 -24.39
N VAL A 108 15.68 8.37 -24.39
CA VAL A 108 15.87 7.48 -23.23
C VAL A 108 16.35 8.26 -22.02
N LYS A 109 17.27 9.21 -22.21
CA LYS A 109 17.78 10.04 -21.11
C LYS A 109 16.68 10.92 -20.52
N GLU A 110 15.86 11.55 -21.36
CA GLU A 110 14.73 12.37 -20.91
C GLU A 110 13.70 11.53 -20.15
N ALA A 111 13.36 10.35 -20.67
CA ALA A 111 12.45 9.42 -20.02
C ALA A 111 12.99 8.92 -18.66
N LEU A 112 14.30 8.68 -18.55
CA LEU A 112 14.93 8.30 -17.28
C LEU A 112 14.88 9.44 -16.26
N GLN A 113 15.11 10.68 -16.67
CA GLN A 113 15.00 11.85 -15.79
C GLN A 113 13.56 12.06 -15.30
N GLU A 114 12.57 11.86 -16.17
CA GLU A 114 11.17 11.91 -15.78
C GLU A 114 10.82 10.77 -14.80
N LEU A 115 11.30 9.56 -15.05
CA LEU A 115 11.10 8.42 -14.16
C LEU A 115 11.69 8.67 -12.77
N GLU A 116 12.91 9.19 -12.68
CA GLU A 116 13.55 9.56 -11.41
C GLU A 116 12.74 10.63 -10.67
N SER A 117 12.27 11.66 -11.39
CA SER A 117 11.41 12.71 -10.83
C SER A 117 10.09 12.16 -10.29
N LEU A 118 9.44 11.26 -11.04
CA LEU A 118 8.21 10.59 -10.62
C LEU A 118 8.44 9.67 -9.42
N GLN A 119 9.54 8.92 -9.39
CA GLN A 119 9.90 8.08 -8.25
C GLN A 119 10.13 8.92 -6.98
N ALA A 120 10.85 10.04 -7.08
CA ALA A 120 11.06 10.96 -5.95
C ALA A 120 9.75 11.57 -5.44
N LYS A 121 8.85 11.97 -6.34
CA LYS A 121 7.50 12.44 -5.98
C LYS A 121 6.69 11.35 -5.30
N ASN A 122 6.72 10.13 -5.81
CA ASN A 122 5.98 9.01 -5.24
C ASN A 122 6.48 8.67 -3.83
N ALA A 123 7.80 8.63 -3.63
CA ALA A 123 8.39 8.44 -2.30
C ALA A 123 7.98 9.54 -1.30
N THR A 124 7.95 10.80 -1.75
CA THR A 124 7.47 11.92 -0.93
C THR A 124 6.00 11.73 -0.54
N LEU A 125 5.14 11.42 -1.53
CA LEU A 125 3.71 11.18 -1.31
C LEU A 125 3.46 10.00 -0.38
N GLU A 126 4.23 8.91 -0.50
CA GLU A 126 4.13 7.75 0.40
C GLU A 126 4.49 8.14 1.84
N SER A 127 5.52 8.97 2.04
CA SER A 127 5.91 9.49 3.35
C SER A 127 4.83 10.40 3.95
N GLU A 128 4.26 11.30 3.16
CA GLU A 128 3.16 12.18 3.58
C GLU A 128 1.92 11.35 3.95
N LEU A 129 1.57 10.36 3.14
CA LEU A 129 0.43 9.49 3.38
C LEU A 129 0.63 8.68 4.67
N SER A 130 1.84 8.17 4.91
CA SER A 130 2.18 7.50 6.18
C SER A 130 2.03 8.43 7.39
N THR A 131 2.47 9.68 7.26
CA THR A 131 2.38 10.69 8.32
C THR A 131 0.92 11.02 8.63
N ILE A 132 0.12 11.33 7.61
CA ILE A 132 -1.31 11.63 7.73
C ILE A 132 -2.07 10.45 8.33
N ARG A 133 -1.72 9.21 7.98
CA ARG A 133 -2.31 8.01 8.59
C ARG A 133 -2.04 7.94 10.08
N SER A 134 -0.79 8.18 10.50
CA SER A 134 -0.40 8.19 11.91
C SER A 134 -1.12 9.29 12.68
N GLU A 135 -1.21 10.50 12.15
CA GLU A 135 -1.93 11.61 12.76
C GLU A 135 -3.43 11.29 12.90
N ARG A 136 -4.04 10.71 11.86
CA ARG A 136 -5.45 10.27 11.90
C ARG A 136 -5.67 9.21 12.98
N ASP A 137 -4.78 8.25 13.11
CA ASP A 137 -4.87 7.20 14.15
C ASP A 137 -4.74 7.80 15.56
N GLN A 138 -3.81 8.75 15.76
CA GLN A 138 -3.66 9.49 17.02
C GLN A 138 -4.92 10.29 17.37
N LEU A 139 -5.42 11.10 16.45
CA LEU A 139 -6.65 11.88 16.66
C LEU A 139 -7.87 11.00 16.93
N THR A 140 -7.94 9.82 16.31
CA THR A 140 -9.02 8.86 16.56
C THR A 140 -8.93 8.30 17.99
N GLN A 141 -7.73 7.96 18.45
CA GLN A 141 -7.49 7.48 19.81
C GLN A 141 -7.79 8.57 20.85
N GLU A 142 -7.36 9.81 20.60
CA GLU A 142 -7.67 10.95 21.44
C GLU A 142 -9.18 11.18 21.53
N ALA A 143 -9.89 11.21 20.40
CA ALA A 143 -11.34 11.36 20.37
C ALA A 143 -12.06 10.26 21.17
N TYR A 144 -11.57 9.01 21.10
CA TYR A 144 -12.10 7.92 21.90
C TYR A 144 -11.87 8.14 23.41
N SER A 145 -10.66 8.56 23.80
CA SER A 145 -10.34 8.88 25.19
C SER A 145 -11.19 10.03 25.75
N HIS A 146 -11.35 11.11 24.98
CA HIS A 146 -12.20 12.24 25.34
C HIS A 146 -13.66 11.84 25.49
N SER A 147 -14.16 10.96 24.62
CA SER A 147 -15.52 10.41 24.72
C SER A 147 -15.73 9.62 26.02
N GLN A 148 -14.77 8.78 26.41
CA GLN A 148 -14.82 8.05 27.68
C GLN A 148 -14.82 8.99 28.89
N VAL A 149 -13.96 10.02 28.89
CA VAL A 149 -13.91 11.02 29.96
C VAL A 149 -15.23 11.81 30.05
N LEU A 150 -15.80 12.20 28.91
CA LEU A 150 -17.11 12.88 28.89
C LEU A 150 -18.22 12.01 29.49
N GLU A 151 -18.22 10.72 29.20
CA GLU A 151 -19.22 9.80 29.74
C GLU A 151 -19.04 9.60 31.25
N GLN A 152 -17.79 9.49 31.72
CA GLN A 152 -17.50 9.45 33.15
C GLN A 152 -18.00 10.72 33.87
N ILE A 153 -17.67 11.91 33.35
CA ILE A 153 -18.09 13.18 33.95
C ILE A 153 -19.61 13.32 33.95
N ARG A 154 -20.30 12.86 32.89
CA ARG A 154 -21.77 12.82 32.87
C ARG A 154 -22.33 11.93 33.97
N GLY A 155 -21.76 10.75 34.16
CA GLY A 155 -22.15 9.84 35.25
C GLY A 155 -21.93 10.46 36.63
N GLU A 156 -20.77 11.09 36.86
CA GLU A 156 -20.46 11.79 38.11
C GLU A 156 -21.42 12.96 38.37
N LEU A 157 -21.74 13.74 37.34
CA LEU A 157 -22.70 14.84 37.43
C LEU A 157 -24.10 14.34 37.81
N GLU A 158 -24.57 13.27 37.19
CA GLU A 158 -25.89 12.71 37.48
C GLU A 158 -25.96 12.10 38.89
N GLY A 159 -24.87 11.46 39.32
CA GLY A 159 -24.69 11.01 40.70
C GLY A 159 -24.71 12.17 41.71
N ALA A 160 -24.02 13.27 41.41
CA ALA A 160 -23.99 14.46 42.25
C ALA A 160 -25.37 15.12 42.36
N LYS A 161 -26.11 15.25 41.25
CA LYS A 161 -27.50 15.76 41.26
C LYS A 161 -28.42 14.91 42.12
N SER A 162 -28.32 13.58 42.00
CA SER A 162 -29.13 12.65 42.80
C SER A 162 -28.85 12.81 44.30
N ARG A 163 -27.57 12.95 44.69
CA ARG A 163 -27.18 13.23 46.07
C ARG A 163 -27.69 14.58 46.55
N TRP A 164 -27.64 15.61 45.71
CA TRP A 164 -28.13 16.94 46.06
C TRP A 164 -29.63 16.93 46.33
N ALA A 165 -30.42 16.28 45.47
CA ALA A 165 -31.86 16.11 45.68
C ALA A 165 -32.20 15.33 46.96
N GLU A 166 -31.39 14.32 47.30
CA GLU A 166 -31.55 13.58 48.55
C GLU A 166 -31.20 14.43 49.78
N LEU A 167 -30.10 15.19 49.73
CA LEU A 167 -29.74 16.13 50.79
C LEU A 167 -30.82 17.21 50.98
N GLU A 168 -31.40 17.73 49.88
CA GLU A 168 -32.48 18.71 49.94
C GLU A 168 -33.70 18.16 50.67
N LYS A 169 -34.10 16.92 50.39
CA LYS A 169 -35.17 16.23 51.14
C LYS A 169 -34.82 16.08 52.62
N GLN A 170 -33.60 15.66 52.94
CA GLN A 170 -33.17 15.51 54.33
C GLN A 170 -33.18 16.83 55.09
N VAL A 171 -32.70 17.92 54.47
CA VAL A 171 -32.75 19.27 55.03
C VAL A 171 -34.20 19.68 55.28
N HIS A 172 -35.11 19.40 54.34
CA HIS A 172 -36.53 19.70 54.52
C HIS A 172 -37.13 18.94 55.71
N THR A 173 -36.92 17.62 55.79
CA THR A 173 -37.40 16.80 56.91
C THR A 173 -36.81 17.23 58.25
N LEU A 174 -35.52 17.57 58.29
CA LEU A 174 -34.89 18.07 59.52
C LEU A 174 -35.46 19.42 59.94
N SER A 175 -35.71 20.32 58.99
CA SER A 175 -36.35 21.61 59.24
C SER A 175 -37.75 21.42 59.86
N GLU A 176 -38.56 20.53 59.29
CA GLU A 176 -39.87 20.18 59.85
C GLU A 176 -39.76 19.61 61.26
N ARG A 177 -38.79 18.73 61.52
CA ARG A 177 -38.54 18.17 62.86
C ARG A 177 -38.13 19.24 63.85
N VAL A 178 -37.28 20.19 63.46
CA VAL A 178 -36.88 21.31 64.33
C VAL A 178 -38.10 22.16 64.68
N VAL A 179 -38.98 22.46 63.71
CA VAL A 179 -40.24 23.17 63.98
C VAL A 179 -41.15 22.39 64.93
N GLN A 180 -41.27 21.08 64.77
CA GLN A 180 -42.08 20.24 65.66
C GLN A 180 -41.52 20.20 67.08
N GLU A 181 -40.21 20.02 67.24
CA GLU A 181 -39.56 19.95 68.56
C GLU A 181 -39.57 21.30 69.27
N THR A 182 -39.39 22.41 68.55
CA THR A 182 -39.53 23.76 69.13
C THR A 182 -40.97 24.03 69.60
N ALA A 183 -41.99 23.59 68.86
CA ALA A 183 -43.38 23.66 69.31
C ALA A 183 -43.64 22.79 70.54
N ARG A 184 -43.11 21.55 70.57
CA ARG A 184 -43.20 20.65 71.73
C ARG A 184 -42.54 21.25 72.96
N ALA A 185 -41.32 21.80 72.84
CA ALA A 185 -40.61 22.48 73.91
C ALA A 185 -41.46 23.63 74.48
N ALA A 186 -42.02 24.50 73.63
CA ALA A 186 -42.90 25.57 74.07
C ALA A 186 -44.15 25.07 74.82
N THR A 187 -44.76 23.95 74.37
CA THR A 187 -45.89 23.35 75.10
C THR A 187 -45.48 22.77 76.45
N ALA A 188 -44.31 22.13 76.54
CA ALA A 188 -43.77 21.59 77.79
C ALA A 188 -43.43 22.70 78.78
N GLU A 189 -42.81 23.79 78.33
CA GLU A 189 -42.55 24.99 79.14
C GLU A 189 -43.85 25.60 79.69
N ALA A 190 -44.89 25.70 78.85
CA ALA A 190 -46.19 26.18 79.30
C ALA A 190 -46.85 25.26 80.35
N GLN A 191 -46.68 23.94 80.22
CA GLN A 191 -47.16 22.97 81.21
C GLN A 191 -46.36 23.06 82.51
N LEU A 192 -45.03 23.16 82.46
CA LEU A 192 -44.18 23.35 83.63
C LEU A 192 -44.58 24.60 84.41
N SER A 193 -44.78 25.74 83.73
CA SER A 193 -45.22 26.98 84.39
C SER A 193 -46.59 26.84 85.07
N ARG A 194 -47.50 26.03 84.52
CA ARG A 194 -48.79 25.73 85.17
C ARG A 194 -48.61 24.89 86.42
N VAL A 195 -47.83 23.82 86.33
CA VAL A 195 -47.54 22.92 87.47
C VAL A 195 -46.83 23.68 88.59
N GLU A 196 -45.88 24.57 88.26
CA GLU A 196 -45.22 25.43 89.24
C GLU A 196 -46.23 26.33 89.98
N LYS A 197 -47.14 26.99 89.25
CA LYS A 197 -48.20 27.80 89.86
C LYS A 197 -49.14 26.99 90.74
N ASP A 198 -49.50 25.78 90.33
CA ASP A 198 -50.36 24.90 91.13
C ASP A 198 -49.64 24.37 92.37
N LEU A 199 -48.34 24.05 92.26
CA LEU A 199 -47.49 23.68 93.38
C LEU A 199 -47.39 24.81 94.41
N ASP A 200 -47.19 26.06 93.97
CA ASP A 200 -47.13 27.21 94.88
C ASP A 200 -48.47 27.44 95.58
N ARG A 201 -49.61 27.27 94.88
CA ARG A 201 -50.94 27.32 95.50
C ARG A 201 -51.12 26.25 96.57
N GLU A 202 -50.72 25.01 96.30
CA GLU A 202 -50.81 23.93 97.28
C GLU A 202 -49.86 24.13 98.47
N ARG A 203 -48.66 24.69 98.24
CA ARG A 203 -47.75 25.09 99.32
C ARG A 203 -48.38 26.15 100.23
N SER A 204 -48.97 27.20 99.67
CA SER A 204 -49.69 28.22 100.45
C SER A 204 -50.86 27.62 101.22
N ARG A 205 -51.66 26.75 100.59
CA ARG A 205 -52.76 26.03 101.27
C ARG A 205 -52.27 25.18 102.44
N SER A 206 -51.19 24.42 102.23
CA SER A 206 -50.58 23.59 103.26
C SER A 206 -50.04 24.45 104.42
N GLN A 207 -49.47 25.62 104.11
CA GLN A 207 -49.02 26.57 105.12
C GLN A 207 -50.19 27.14 105.92
N ASP A 208 -51.25 27.62 105.25
CA ASP A 208 -52.47 28.13 105.89
C ASP A 208 -53.13 27.08 106.80
N LEU A 209 -53.21 25.83 106.33
CA LEU A 209 -53.76 24.72 107.11
C LEU A 209 -52.89 24.41 108.34
N SER A 210 -51.56 24.44 108.19
CA SER A 210 -50.62 24.29 109.31
C SER A 210 -50.80 25.40 110.34
N GLU A 211 -50.88 26.66 109.91
CA GLU A 211 -51.14 27.81 110.79
C GLU A 211 -52.47 27.67 111.54
N LYS A 212 -53.55 27.29 110.85
CA LYS A 212 -54.85 26.99 111.47
C LYS A 212 -54.75 25.86 112.50
N LEU A 213 -54.09 24.76 112.16
CA LEU A 213 -53.90 23.62 113.07
C LEU A 213 -53.12 24.03 114.32
N THR A 214 -52.07 24.85 114.19
CA THR A 214 -51.32 25.37 115.36
C THR A 214 -52.18 26.28 116.23
N LYS A 215 -53.05 27.10 115.63
CA LYS A 215 -53.99 27.96 116.36
C LYS A 215 -55.02 27.13 117.11
N GLU A 216 -55.67 26.17 116.46
CA GLU A 216 -56.62 25.25 117.11
C GLU A 216 -55.94 24.44 118.21
N ALA A 217 -54.70 23.97 118.01
CA ALA A 217 -53.94 23.28 119.04
C ALA A 217 -53.68 24.17 120.27
N ARG A 218 -53.36 25.47 120.07
CA ARG A 218 -53.22 26.45 121.17
C ARG A 218 -54.55 26.69 121.88
N GLU A 219 -55.64 26.87 121.14
CA GLU A 219 -56.98 27.04 121.72
C GLU A 219 -57.39 25.80 122.54
N ALA A 220 -57.19 24.60 121.98
CA ALA A 220 -57.44 23.34 122.69
C ALA A 220 -56.58 23.21 123.96
N ALA A 221 -55.32 23.63 123.93
CA ALA A 221 -54.46 23.66 125.11
C ALA A 221 -54.99 24.62 126.19
N MET A 222 -55.42 25.84 125.80
CA MET A 222 -56.05 26.79 126.72
C MET A 222 -57.34 26.23 127.33
N TYR A 223 -58.21 25.59 126.53
CA TYR A 223 -59.43 24.96 127.04
C TYR A 223 -59.11 23.82 128.01
N ARG A 224 -58.11 22.98 127.72
CA ARG A 224 -57.65 21.92 128.65
C ARG A 224 -57.16 22.50 129.98
N GLU A 225 -56.38 23.58 129.93
CA GLU A 225 -55.89 24.27 131.12
C GLU A 225 -57.04 24.88 131.94
N LYS A 226 -58.00 25.55 131.28
CA LYS A 226 -59.18 26.12 131.93
C LYS A 226 -60.07 25.04 132.59
N VAL A 227 -60.24 23.90 131.92
CA VAL A 227 -60.94 22.74 132.51
C VAL A 227 -60.17 22.17 133.70
N ALA A 228 -58.84 22.15 133.67
CA ALA A 228 -58.02 21.73 134.80
C ALA A 228 -58.14 22.70 136.00
N GLN A 229 -58.23 24.01 135.74
CA GLN A 229 -58.42 25.04 136.77
C GLN A 229 -59.81 24.98 137.42
N LEU A 230 -60.87 24.67 136.68
CA LEU A 230 -62.23 24.51 137.21
C LEU A 230 -62.46 23.23 138.03
N LYS A 231 -61.50 22.30 138.01
CA LYS A 231 -61.53 21.04 138.77
C LYS A 231 -60.71 21.07 140.07
N LYS A 232 -60.15 22.22 140.45
CA LYS A 232 -59.50 22.50 141.75
C LYS A 232 -60.44 23.30 142.64
#